data_AF-A0A836PNT7-F1
#
_entry.id   AF-A0A836PNT7-F1
#
_cell.length_a   1.000
_cell.length_b   1.000
_cell.length_c   1.000
_cell.angle_alpha   90.00
_cell.angle_beta   90.00
_cell.angle_gamma   90.00
#
_symmetry.space_group_name_H-M   'P 1'
#
loop_
_entity.id
_entity.type
_entity.pdbx_description
1 polymer ?
#
loop_
_entity_poly.entity_id
_entity_poly.type
_entity_poly.pdbx_seq_one_letter_code
_entity_poly.pdbx_strand_id
1 'polypeptide(L)'
;MESTEMITINPDWIMWDADKHSKYQARDLIWTLEPEYPIKNIGGKGFIEQMKSYLDNEINGTIKSMGFPEGASSDLVASGGESRLAGWIDLDSQLSRGEDIQEELHVAEIPCEEDQNRNCLCDGWHRIAAAIKHGRSTVPAYVGRKPHH
;
A
#
# COMPACT_ATOMS: atom_id res chain seq x y z
N MET A 1 1.28 20.65 24.59
CA MET A 1 0.85 20.52 23.19
C MET A 1 2.09 20.11 22.43
N GLU A 2 2.20 18.81 22.12
CA GLU A 2 3.29 18.32 21.29
C GLU A 2 3.09 18.88 19.88
N SER A 3 4.14 19.51 19.36
CA SER A 3 4.19 19.99 17.99
C SER A 3 4.13 18.78 17.06
N THR A 4 3.07 18.66 16.27
CA THR A 4 3.05 17.75 15.12
C THR A 4 4.17 18.19 14.19
N GLU A 5 5.31 17.50 14.23
CA GLU A 5 6.37 17.72 13.24
C GLU A 5 5.78 17.45 11.87
N MET A 6 5.78 18.46 11.00
CA MET A 6 5.49 18.27 9.59
C MET A 6 6.66 17.50 8.98
N ILE A 7 6.54 16.17 8.96
CA ILE A 7 7.45 15.31 8.20
C ILE A 7 7.19 15.62 6.72
N THR A 8 8.16 16.25 6.07
CA THR A 8 8.13 16.48 4.63
C THR A 8 8.75 15.27 3.95
N ILE A 9 7.94 14.46 3.27
CA ILE A 9 8.41 13.30 2.51
C ILE A 9 9.14 13.76 1.26
N ASN A 10 10.21 13.06 0.88
CA ASN A 10 10.80 13.21 -0.45
C ASN A 10 9.84 12.61 -1.50
N PRO A 11 9.25 13.42 -2.40
CA PRO A 11 8.33 12.92 -3.43
C PRO A 11 8.97 11.90 -4.38
N ASP A 12 10.30 11.83 -4.47
CA ASP A 12 11.02 10.82 -5.26
C ASP A 12 10.87 9.40 -4.71
N TRP A 13 10.45 9.23 -3.45
CA TRP A 13 10.17 7.93 -2.84
C TRP A 13 8.79 7.38 -3.19
N ILE A 14 7.93 8.25 -3.73
CA ILE A 14 6.57 7.91 -4.12
C ILE A 14 6.64 7.42 -5.57
N MET A 15 6.67 6.11 -5.75
CA MET A 15 6.54 5.53 -7.09
C MET A 15 5.16 5.88 -7.63
N TRP A 16 5.06 6.85 -8.54
CA TRP A 16 3.81 7.19 -9.23
C TRP A 16 3.50 6.14 -10.32
N ASP A 17 3.62 4.86 -10.00
CA ASP A 17 3.49 3.78 -10.99
C ASP A 17 2.04 3.30 -11.15
N ALA A 18 1.10 3.84 -10.39
CA ALA A 18 -0.29 3.38 -10.38
C ALA A 18 -1.21 4.08 -11.39
N ASP A 19 -1.03 5.37 -11.67
CA ASP A 19 -1.94 6.13 -12.54
C ASP A 19 -1.12 7.09 -13.40
N LYS A 20 -0.74 6.64 -14.61
CA LYS A 20 -0.08 7.44 -15.68
C LYS A 20 -0.89 8.64 -16.18
N HIS A 21 -1.93 9.02 -15.46
CA HIS A 21 -3.06 9.77 -15.98
C HIS A 21 -3.40 11.00 -15.15
N SER A 22 -2.96 11.09 -13.89
CA SER A 22 -3.13 12.31 -13.12
C SER A 22 -2.28 13.47 -13.68
N LYS A 23 -2.91 14.62 -13.94
CA LYS A 23 -2.24 15.90 -14.26
C LYS A 23 -1.36 16.48 -13.12
N TYR A 24 -1.29 15.80 -11.97
CA TYR A 24 -0.56 16.22 -10.79
C TYR A 24 0.71 15.39 -10.60
N GLN A 25 1.74 15.98 -10.00
CA GLN A 25 2.99 15.30 -9.63
C GLN A 25 3.12 15.22 -8.10
N ALA A 26 3.92 14.27 -7.57
CA ALA A 26 4.01 14.03 -6.13
C ALA A 26 4.56 15.23 -5.38
N ARG A 27 5.48 15.94 -6.03
CA ARG A 27 6.07 17.17 -5.53
C ARG A 27 5.09 18.35 -5.44
N ASP A 28 3.94 18.27 -6.12
CA ASP A 28 2.93 19.34 -6.11
C ASP A 28 1.96 19.21 -4.93
N LEU A 29 2.11 18.15 -4.11
CA LEU A 29 1.24 17.85 -2.98
C LEU A 29 1.95 18.05 -1.65
N ILE A 30 1.17 18.45 -0.64
CA ILE A 30 1.58 18.45 0.75
C ILE A 30 1.22 17.09 1.33
N TRP A 31 2.21 16.36 1.80
CA TRP A 31 2.05 15.02 2.36
C TRP A 31 1.99 15.08 3.89
N THR A 32 0.97 14.47 4.47
CA THR A 32 0.78 14.39 5.92
C THR A 32 0.56 12.95 6.34
N LEU A 33 1.19 12.50 7.42
CA LEU A 33 0.92 11.20 7.99
C LEU A 33 -0.45 11.18 8.65
N GLU A 34 -1.28 10.23 8.23
CA GLU A 34 -2.55 9.89 8.87
C GLU A 34 -2.48 8.44 9.37
N PRO A 35 -2.46 8.22 10.70
CA PRO A 35 -2.32 6.88 11.26
C PRO A 35 -3.56 6.01 11.01
N GLU A 36 -4.73 6.60 10.75
CA GLU A 36 -6.00 5.89 10.58
C GLU A 36 -6.73 6.30 9.29
N TYR A 37 -6.03 6.28 8.15
CA TYR A 37 -6.64 6.65 6.87
C TYR A 37 -7.69 5.60 6.44
N PRO A 38 -8.93 6.00 6.09
CA PRO A 38 -10.00 5.05 5.80
C PRO A 38 -9.78 4.29 4.48
N ILE A 39 -9.84 2.96 4.52
CA ILE A 39 -9.69 2.11 3.31
C ILE A 39 -10.77 2.43 2.27
N LYS A 40 -11.98 2.79 2.70
CA LYS A 40 -13.08 3.19 1.80
C LYS A 40 -12.72 4.37 0.89
N ASN A 41 -11.74 5.20 1.27
CA ASN A 41 -11.27 6.32 0.46
C ASN A 41 -10.25 5.88 -0.59
N ILE A 42 -9.62 4.69 -0.42
CA ILE A 42 -8.63 4.14 -1.35
C ILE A 42 -9.30 3.36 -2.49
N GLY A 43 -10.49 2.80 -2.27
CA GLY A 43 -11.17 2.02 -3.30
C GLY A 43 -12.64 1.74 -3.02
N GLY A 44 -13.43 1.70 -4.10
CA GLY A 44 -14.82 1.23 -4.06
C GLY A 44 -14.95 -0.29 -3.95
N LYS A 45 -16.18 -0.80 -3.95
CA LYS A 45 -16.46 -2.24 -3.76
C LYS A 45 -15.69 -3.14 -4.73
N GLY A 46 -15.61 -2.77 -6.02
CA GLY A 46 -14.90 -3.55 -7.03
C GLY A 46 -13.40 -3.66 -6.75
N PHE A 47 -12.77 -2.54 -6.40
CA PHE A 47 -11.36 -2.50 -5.97
C PHE A 47 -11.14 -3.37 -4.73
N ILE A 48 -11.99 -3.23 -3.70
CA ILE A 48 -11.88 -4.00 -2.46
C ILE A 48 -11.96 -5.51 -2.75
N GLU A 49 -12.90 -5.95 -3.59
CA GLU A 49 -12.99 -7.38 -3.95
C GLU A 49 -11.74 -7.87 -4.71
N GLN A 50 -11.17 -7.07 -5.60
CA GLN A 50 -9.92 -7.40 -6.28
C GLN A 50 -8.77 -7.56 -5.28
N MET A 51 -8.61 -6.59 -4.37
CA MET A 51 -7.50 -6.55 -3.42
C MET A 51 -7.49 -7.72 -2.43
N LYS A 52 -8.64 -8.30 -2.10
CA LYS A 52 -8.74 -9.48 -1.21
C LYS A 52 -7.91 -10.67 -1.68
N SER A 53 -7.77 -10.84 -2.99
CA SER A 53 -7.04 -11.97 -3.59
C SER A 53 -5.69 -11.55 -4.18
N TYR A 54 -5.42 -10.25 -4.28
CA TYR A 54 -4.23 -9.70 -4.93
C TYR A 54 -2.94 -10.24 -4.29
N LEU A 55 -2.83 -10.13 -2.97
CA LEU A 55 -1.60 -10.52 -2.26
C LEU A 55 -1.31 -12.02 -2.41
N ASP A 56 -2.33 -12.86 -2.29
CA ASP A 56 -2.17 -14.31 -2.44
C ASP A 56 -1.77 -14.67 -3.87
N ASN A 57 -2.34 -14.00 -4.88
CA ASN A 57 -1.98 -14.22 -6.27
C ASN A 57 -0.53 -13.80 -6.57
N GLU A 58 -0.09 -12.65 -6.06
CA GLU A 58 1.28 -12.17 -6.23
C GLU A 58 2.29 -13.08 -5.51
N ILE A 59 2.02 -13.47 -4.26
CA ILE A 59 2.88 -14.39 -3.49
C ILE A 59 2.98 -15.74 -4.19
N ASN A 60 1.84 -16.38 -4.49
CA ASN A 60 1.84 -17.72 -5.09
C ASN A 60 2.36 -17.72 -6.53
N GLY A 61 2.05 -16.67 -7.29
CA GLY A 61 2.58 -16.47 -8.64
C GLY A 61 4.09 -16.34 -8.64
N THR A 62 4.65 -15.59 -7.70
CA THR A 62 6.10 -15.38 -7.57
C THR A 62 6.80 -16.64 -7.03
N ILE A 63 6.27 -17.28 -5.98
CA ILE A 63 6.81 -18.57 -5.48
C ILE A 63 6.95 -19.58 -6.63
N LYS A 64 5.89 -19.72 -7.44
CA LYS A 64 5.88 -20.64 -8.58
C LYS A 64 6.88 -20.24 -9.67
N SER A 65 6.94 -18.96 -10.05
CA SER A 65 7.83 -18.48 -11.13
C SER A 65 9.31 -18.64 -10.77
N MET A 66 9.62 -18.56 -9.47
CA MET A 66 10.97 -18.64 -8.95
C MET A 66 11.39 -20.06 -8.54
N GLY A 67 10.49 -21.03 -8.64
CA GLY A 67 10.77 -22.43 -8.33
C GLY A 67 10.88 -22.73 -6.83
N PHE A 68 10.35 -21.87 -5.97
CA PHE A 68 10.21 -22.17 -4.55
C PHE A 68 9.10 -23.21 -4.32
N PRO A 69 9.18 -24.02 -3.27
CA PRO A 69 8.09 -24.92 -2.89
C PRO A 69 6.83 -24.12 -2.52
N GLU A 70 5.67 -24.71 -2.77
CA GLU A 70 4.39 -24.15 -2.34
C GLU A 70 4.39 -23.97 -0.81
N GLY A 71 3.95 -22.80 -0.34
CA GLY A 71 4.00 -22.44 1.09
C GLY A 71 5.39 -22.10 1.62
N ALA A 72 6.35 -21.74 0.75
CA ALA A 72 7.67 -21.27 1.17
C ALA A 72 7.56 -20.12 2.22
N SER A 73 8.38 -20.22 3.27
CA SER A 73 8.44 -19.20 4.31
C SER A 73 9.24 -17.97 3.87
N SER A 74 9.05 -16.86 4.58
CA SER A 74 9.82 -15.63 4.38
C SER A 74 11.34 -15.89 4.46
N ASP A 75 11.81 -16.64 5.47
CA ASP A 75 13.24 -16.97 5.64
C ASP A 75 13.83 -17.75 4.46
N LEU A 76 13.08 -18.72 3.94
CA LEU A 76 13.52 -19.55 2.81
C LEU A 76 13.67 -18.68 1.55
N VAL A 77 12.69 -17.83 1.30
CA VAL A 77 12.66 -16.92 0.16
C VAL A 77 13.76 -15.87 0.27
N ALA A 78 13.97 -15.28 1.44
CA ALA A 78 15.03 -14.31 1.71
C ALA A 78 16.42 -14.93 1.49
N SER A 79 16.62 -16.17 1.95
CA SER A 79 17.88 -16.91 1.74
C SER A 79 18.13 -17.23 0.26
N GLY A 80 17.08 -17.30 -0.55
CA GLY A 80 17.14 -17.44 -2.01
C GLY A 80 17.40 -16.13 -2.76
N GLY A 81 17.53 -15.00 -2.06
CA GLY A 81 17.83 -13.68 -2.66
C GLY A 81 16.62 -12.78 -2.89
N GLU A 82 15.41 -13.21 -2.50
CA GLU A 82 14.17 -12.53 -2.85
C GLU A 82 13.58 -11.74 -1.69
N SER A 83 14.26 -10.65 -1.34
CA SER A 83 13.88 -9.80 -0.20
C SER A 83 12.47 -9.21 -0.31
N ARG A 84 12.00 -8.90 -1.52
CA ARG A 84 10.65 -8.32 -1.72
C ARG A 84 9.54 -9.33 -1.44
N LEU A 85 9.62 -10.53 -2.02
CA LEU A 85 8.64 -11.59 -1.78
C LEU A 85 8.65 -12.03 -0.31
N ALA A 86 9.84 -12.14 0.31
CA ALA A 86 9.97 -12.43 1.72
C ALA A 86 9.24 -11.40 2.61
N GLY A 87 9.35 -10.11 2.27
CA GLY A 87 8.62 -9.04 2.95
C GLY A 87 7.10 -9.17 2.83
N TRP A 88 6.58 -9.57 1.66
CA TRP A 88 5.13 -9.76 1.47
C TRP A 88 4.59 -10.94 2.29
N ILE A 89 5.33 -12.05 2.33
CA ILE A 89 4.98 -13.23 3.13
C ILE A 89 4.98 -12.88 4.62
N ASP A 90 5.99 -12.13 5.07
CA ASP A 90 6.09 -11.72 6.47
C ASP A 90 4.96 -10.75 6.86
N LEU A 91 4.67 -9.75 6.01
CA LEU A 91 3.55 -8.83 6.18
C LEU A 91 2.21 -9.55 6.34
N ASP A 92 1.90 -10.51 5.45
CA ASP A 92 0.66 -11.30 5.54
C ASP A 92 0.61 -12.11 6.85
N SER A 93 1.76 -12.67 7.25
CA SER A 93 1.89 -13.43 8.49
C SER A 93 1.66 -12.58 9.73
N GLN A 94 2.27 -11.38 9.81
CA GLN A 94 2.10 -10.44 10.92
C GLN A 94 0.62 -10.05 11.09
N LEU A 95 -0.03 -9.65 10.00
CA LEU A 95 -1.44 -9.28 10.02
C LEU A 95 -2.37 -10.44 10.40
N SER A 96 -2.05 -11.67 9.96
CA SER A 96 -2.82 -12.86 10.35
C SER A 96 -2.77 -13.14 11.86
N ARG A 97 -1.71 -12.68 12.54
CA ARG A 97 -1.56 -12.76 14.01
C ARG A 97 -2.23 -11.59 14.73
N GLY A 98 -2.84 -10.66 14.01
CA GLY A 98 -3.46 -9.46 14.55
C GLY A 98 -2.46 -8.33 14.86
N GLU A 99 -1.22 -8.44 14.37
CA GLU A 99 -0.23 -7.38 14.52
C GLU A 99 -0.59 -6.18 13.63
N ASP A 100 -0.24 -4.97 14.08
CA ASP A 100 -0.43 -3.75 13.30
C ASP A 100 0.75 -3.52 12.37
N ILE A 101 0.45 -3.12 11.14
CA ILE A 101 1.46 -2.77 10.16
C ILE A 101 1.93 -1.35 10.47
N GLN A 102 3.23 -1.16 10.68
CA GLN A 102 3.83 0.17 10.79
C GLN A 102 4.16 0.77 9.41
N GLU A 103 4.17 -0.04 8.36
CA GLU A 103 4.51 0.42 7.02
C GLU A 103 3.39 1.30 6.43
N GLU A 104 3.75 2.53 6.08
CA GLU A 104 2.79 3.54 5.63
C GLU A 104 2.52 3.44 4.13
N LEU A 105 1.26 3.58 3.72
CA LEU A 105 0.90 3.74 2.30
C LEU A 105 1.16 5.18 1.82
N HIS A 106 1.22 5.38 0.50
CA HIS A 106 1.17 6.72 -0.08
C HIS A 106 -0.13 6.87 -0.87
N VAL A 107 -1.01 7.76 -0.42
CA VAL A 107 -2.31 8.03 -1.06
C VAL A 107 -2.40 9.51 -1.41
N ALA A 108 -2.68 9.84 -2.67
CA ALA A 108 -3.02 11.21 -3.03
C ALA A 108 -4.55 11.39 -2.94
N GLU A 109 -5.02 12.39 -2.18
CA GLU A 109 -6.43 12.81 -2.15
C GLU A 109 -6.81 13.58 -3.43
N ILE A 110 -6.67 12.87 -4.55
CA ILE A 110 -7.04 13.26 -5.88
C ILE A 110 -7.90 12.10 -6.41
N PRO A 111 -9.06 12.39 -7.02
CA PRO A 111 -9.88 11.35 -7.63
C PRO A 111 -9.08 10.59 -8.68
N CYS A 112 -9.12 9.26 -8.62
CA CYS A 112 -8.56 8.41 -9.65
C CYS A 112 -9.32 8.62 -10.96
N GLU A 113 -8.61 8.67 -12.08
CA GLU A 113 -9.23 8.89 -13.39
C GLU A 113 -10.04 7.69 -13.87
N GLU A 114 -9.58 6.47 -13.55
CA GLU A 114 -10.27 5.22 -13.89
C GLU A 114 -11.51 4.96 -13.01
N ASP A 115 -11.51 5.50 -11.78
CA ASP A 115 -12.63 5.41 -10.84
C ASP A 115 -12.67 6.65 -9.93
N GLN A 116 -13.51 7.62 -10.27
CA GLN A 116 -13.65 8.86 -9.51
C GLN A 116 -14.20 8.66 -8.08
N ASN A 117 -14.62 7.44 -7.72
CA ASN A 117 -15.08 7.11 -6.37
C ASN A 117 -13.93 6.75 -5.41
N ARG A 118 -12.68 6.78 -5.88
CA ARG A 118 -11.51 6.50 -5.05
C ARG A 118 -10.41 7.52 -5.23
N ASN A 119 -9.59 7.66 -4.18
CA ASN A 119 -8.35 8.42 -4.23
C ASN A 119 -7.24 7.61 -4.90
N CYS A 120 -6.28 8.28 -5.52
CA CYS A 120 -5.14 7.63 -6.15
C CYS A 120 -4.25 6.98 -5.09
N LEU A 121 -4.09 5.66 -5.14
CA LEU A 121 -3.05 4.96 -4.41
C LEU A 121 -1.74 5.12 -5.19
N CYS A 122 -0.78 5.85 -4.63
CA CYS A 122 0.50 6.09 -5.29
C CYS A 122 1.43 4.89 -5.06
N ASP A 123 1.56 4.41 -3.83
CA ASP A 123 2.42 3.28 -3.49
C ASP A 123 1.79 2.43 -2.37
N GLY A 124 2.23 1.17 -2.27
CA GLY A 124 1.84 0.24 -1.21
C GLY A 124 0.70 -0.71 -1.59
N TRP A 125 0.58 -1.10 -2.86
CA TRP A 125 -0.42 -2.08 -3.35
C TRP A 125 -0.48 -3.36 -2.51
N HIS A 126 0.66 -3.98 -2.21
CA HIS A 126 0.72 -5.19 -1.36
C HIS A 126 0.28 -4.92 0.08
N ARG A 127 0.60 -3.74 0.63
CA ARG A 127 0.22 -3.31 1.98
C ARG A 127 -1.28 -3.13 2.11
N ILE A 128 -1.92 -2.41 1.18
CA ILE A 128 -3.37 -2.26 1.18
C ILE A 128 -4.09 -3.59 0.88
N ALA A 129 -3.50 -4.45 0.04
CA ALA A 129 -4.01 -5.80 -0.20
C ALA A 129 -4.07 -6.61 1.11
N ALA A 130 -2.97 -6.60 1.86
CA ALA A 130 -2.86 -7.30 3.13
C ALA A 130 -3.87 -6.75 4.14
N ALA A 131 -3.95 -5.42 4.29
CA ALA A 131 -4.91 -4.79 5.19
C ALA A 131 -6.36 -5.16 4.86
N ILE A 132 -6.74 -5.14 3.58
CA ILE A 132 -8.08 -5.53 3.10
C ILE A 132 -8.35 -7.02 3.35
N LYS A 133 -7.39 -7.90 3.02
CA LYS A 133 -7.49 -9.34 3.22
C LYS A 133 -7.77 -9.68 4.69
N HIS A 134 -7.10 -8.99 5.61
CA HIS A 134 -7.25 -9.17 7.06
C HIS A 134 -8.37 -8.33 7.69
N GLY A 135 -9.25 -7.75 6.87
CA GLY A 135 -10.48 -7.10 7.33
C GLY A 135 -10.27 -5.77 8.08
N ARG A 136 -9.13 -5.10 7.87
CA ARG A 136 -8.90 -3.77 8.42
C ARG A 136 -9.86 -2.76 7.78
N SER A 137 -10.24 -1.73 8.53
CA SER A 137 -11.07 -0.61 8.06
C SER A 137 -10.26 0.66 7.81
N THR A 138 -9.08 0.77 8.42
CA THR A 138 -8.14 1.88 8.33
C THR A 138 -6.71 1.35 8.17
N VAL A 139 -5.81 2.22 7.70
CA VAL A 139 -4.38 1.96 7.51
C VAL A 139 -3.58 3.23 7.78
N PRO A 140 -2.34 3.13 8.28
CA PRO A 140 -1.44 4.27 8.27
C PRO A 140 -1.10 4.65 6.83
N ALA A 141 -1.25 5.93 6.49
CA ALA A 141 -0.96 6.44 5.17
C ALA A 141 -0.40 7.86 5.22
N TYR A 142 0.55 8.14 4.36
CA TYR A 142 0.88 9.49 3.96
C TYR A 142 -0.11 9.96 2.90
N VAL A 143 -0.81 11.05 3.23
CA VAL A 143 -1.88 11.58 2.40
C VAL A 143 -1.44 12.87 1.73
N GLY A 144 -1.34 12.85 0.41
CA GLY A 144 -0.97 13.98 -0.44
C GLY A 144 -2.18 14.83 -0.77
N ARG A 145 -2.19 16.10 -0.32
CA ARG A 145 -3.25 17.08 -0.58
C ARG A 145 -2.74 18.28 -1.35
N LYS A 146 -3.64 18.95 -2.07
CA LYS A 146 -3.31 20.21 -2.73
C LYS A 146 -3.00 21.30 -1.69
N PRO A 147 -2.07 22.21 -1.98
CA PRO A 147 -1.93 23.43 -1.19
C PRO A 147 -3.26 24.19 -1.21
N HIS A 148 -3.74 24.62 -0.05
CA HIS A 148 -4.84 25.57 0.02
C HIS A 148 -4.33 26.92 -0.54
N HIS A 149 -4.96 27.40 -1.62
CA HIS A 149 -4.74 28.74 -2.16
C HIS A 149 -5.50 29.79 -1.34
#